data_AF-A0AB37XQI3-F1
#
_entry.id   AF-A0AB37XQI3-F1
#
_cell.length_a   1.000
_cell.length_b   1.000
_cell.length_c   1.000
_cell.angle_alpha   90.00
_cell.angle_beta   90.00
_cell.angle_gamma   90.00
#
_symmetry.space_group_name_H-M   'P 1'
#
loop_
_entity.id
_entity.type
_entity.pdbx_description
1 polymer ?
#
loop_
_entity_poly.entity_id
_entity_poly.type
_entity_poly.pdbx_seq_one_letter_code
_entity_poly.pdbx_strand_id
1 'polypeptide(L)' 'KEDINKYTKLFISRTITKQRNKFSHGYAISSNRLRRQIIKLPTKNNQPDYEFMEQYMKRKENKILDRL' A
#
# COMPACT_ATOMS: atom_id res chain seq x y z
N LYS A 1 1.88 20.60 5.41
CA LYS A 1 1.32 19.24 5.24
C LYS A 1 2.15 18.62 4.13
N GLU A 2 2.92 17.57 4.38
CA GLU A 2 3.73 16.96 3.31
C GLU A 2 2.80 16.39 2.24
N ASP A 3 2.95 16.85 1.00
CA ASP A 3 2.16 16.36 -0.12
C ASP A 3 2.69 15.00 -0.57
N ILE A 4 2.17 13.95 0.06
CA ILE A 4 2.43 12.58 -0.35
C ILE A 4 1.83 12.38 -1.75
N ASN A 5 2.66 11.94 -2.68
CA ASN A 5 2.32 11.69 -4.07
C ASN A 5 1.13 10.71 -4.22
N LYS A 6 0.31 10.89 -5.27
CA LYS A 6 -0.81 10.00 -5.63
C LYS A 6 -0.39 8.54 -5.68
N TYR A 7 0.74 8.23 -6.34
CA TYR A 7 1.24 6.88 -6.50
C TYR A 7 1.62 6.23 -5.17
N THR A 8 2.24 6.99 -4.28
CA THR A 8 2.57 6.55 -2.92
C THR A 8 1.31 6.23 -2.10
N LYS A 9 0.28 7.08 -2.18
CA LYS A 9 -1.03 6.83 -1.54
C LYS A 9 -1.68 5.54 -2.08
N LEU A 10 -1.62 5.33 -3.40
CA LEU A 10 -2.13 4.11 -4.03
C LEU A 10 -1.36 2.86 -3.58
N PHE A 11 -0.04 2.95 -3.43
CA PHE A 11 0.78 1.85 -2.92
C PHE A 11 0.34 1.44 -1.51
N ILE A 12 0.19 2.41 -0.60
CA ILE A 12 -0.24 2.17 0.78
C ILE A 12 -1.64 1.56 0.81
N SER A 13 -2.59 2.14 0.06
CA SER A 13 -3.96 1.62 -0.04
C SER A 13 -4.01 0.19 -0.55
N ARG A 14 -3.22 -0.12 -1.58
CA ARG A 14 -3.11 -1.49 -2.11
C ARG A 14 -2.51 -2.44 -1.08
N THR A 15 -1.53 -2.00 -0.31
CA THR A 15 -0.88 -2.80 0.75
C THR A 15 -1.86 -3.11 1.88
N ILE A 16 -2.67 -2.14 2.30
CA ILE A 16 -3.76 -2.35 3.27
C ILE A 16 -4.77 -3.36 2.71
N THR A 17 -5.23 -3.13 1.47
CA THR A 17 -6.22 -3.98 0.81
C THR A 17 -5.73 -5.41 0.64
N LYS A 18 -4.46 -5.63 0.31
CA LYS A 18 -3.89 -6.98 0.18
C LYS A 18 -3.92 -7.75 1.52
N GLN A 19 -3.78 -7.05 2.64
CA GLN A 19 -3.89 -7.67 3.96
C GLN A 19 -5.33 -8.01 4.34
N ARG A 20 -6.33 -7.42 3.67
CA ARG A 20 -7.75 -7.70 3.90
C ARG A 20 -8.10 -9.17 3.69
N ASN A 21 -7.36 -9.89 2.84
CA ASN A 21 -7.56 -11.32 2.61
C ASN A 21 -7.40 -12.17 3.89
N LYS A 22 -6.76 -11.65 4.94
CA LYS A 22 -6.70 -12.30 6.26
C LYS A 22 -8.02 -12.25 7.05
N PHE A 23 -9.00 -11.49 6.56
CA PHE A 23 -10.29 -11.24 7.20
C PHE A 23 -11.44 -11.72 6.30
N SER A 24 -11.35 -12.97 5.82
CA SER A 24 -12.36 -13.60 4.95
C SER A 24 -13.70 -13.84 5.65
N HIS A 25 -14.73 -14.12 4.84
CA HIS A 25 -16.13 -14.25 5.23
C HIS A 25 -16.34 -14.99 6.56
N GLY A 26 -16.86 -14.26 7.56
CA GLY A 26 -17.13 -14.71 8.93
C GLY A 26 -16.38 -13.92 10.00
N TYR A 27 -15.25 -13.28 9.66
CA TYR A 27 -14.42 -12.53 10.61
C TYR A 27 -14.43 -11.02 10.31
N ALA A 28 -15.50 -10.32 10.73
CA ALA A 28 -15.54 -8.87 10.67
C ALA A 28 -14.37 -8.26 11.46
N ILE A 29 -13.58 -7.39 10.82
CA ILE A 29 -12.52 -6.67 11.51
C ILE A 29 -13.16 -5.77 12.55
N SER A 30 -12.76 -5.91 13.82
CA SER A 30 -13.18 -4.96 14.85
C SER A 30 -12.26 -3.74 14.79
N SER A 31 -12.76 -2.56 15.15
CA SER A 31 -11.97 -1.31 15.17
C SER A 31 -10.68 -1.45 15.99
N ASN A 32 -10.73 -2.24 17.08
CA ASN A 32 -9.57 -2.60 17.90
C ASN A 32 -8.52 -3.44 17.14
N ARG A 33 -8.96 -4.38 16.30
CA ARG A 33 -8.05 -5.20 15.49
C ARG A 33 -7.42 -4.41 14.35
N LEU A 34 -8.20 -3.51 13.73
CA LEU A 34 -7.69 -2.61 12.69
C LEU A 34 -6.59 -1.68 13.24
N ARG A 35 -6.78 -1.10 14.43
CA ARG A 35 -5.76 -0.24 15.09
C ARG A 35 -4.45 -0.97 15.40
N ARG A 36 -4.50 -2.28 15.66
CA ARG A 36 -3.30 -3.09 15.94
C ARG A 36 -2.62 -3.61 14.67
N GLN A 37 -3.20 -3.37 13.50
CA GLN A 37 -2.67 -3.90 12.26
C GLN A 37 -1.46 -3.10 11.80
N ILE A 38 -0.31 -3.77 11.74
CA ILE A 38 0.94 -3.17 11.26
C ILE A 38 1.03 -3.38 9.76
N ILE A 39 1.12 -2.28 9.00
CA ILE A 39 1.46 -2.33 7.59
C ILE A 39 2.98 -2.32 7.43
N LYS A 40 3.50 -3.22 6.60
CA LYS A 40 4.91 -3.24 6.23
C LYS A 40 5.09 -2.40 4.97
N LEU A 41 5.95 -1.39 5.05
CA LEU A 41 6.32 -0.53 3.94
C LEU A 41 7.79 -0.77 3.58
N PRO A 42 8.19 -0.51 2.32
CA PRO A 42 9.61 -0.50 1.95
C PRO A 42 10.34 0.60 2.73
N THR A 43 11.59 0.33 3.10
CA THR A 43 12.42 1.27 3.86
C THR A 43 13.76 1.50 3.18
N LYS A 44 14.24 2.75 3.27
CA LYS A 44 15.57 3.21 2.84
C LYS A 44 16.14 4.07 3.97
N ASN A 45 17.32 3.73 4.46
CA ASN A 45 17.95 4.40 5.61
C ASN A 45 17.04 4.48 6.85
N ASN A 46 16.37 3.37 7.19
CA ASN A 46 15.40 3.27 8.30
C ASN A 46 14.17 4.20 8.21
N GLN A 47 13.93 4.82 7.06
CA GLN A 47 12.76 5.63 6.79
C GLN A 47 11.91 5.00 5.67
N PRO A 48 10.58 5.24 5.61
CA PRO A 48 9.76 4.76 4.50
C PRO A 48 10.28 5.26 3.15
N ASP A 49 10.47 4.33 2.21
CA ASP A 49 10.98 4.66 0.88
C ASP A 49 9.83 5.10 -0.05
N TYR A 50 9.47 6.38 0.04
CA TYR A 50 8.40 6.98 -0.76
C TYR A 50 8.74 7.03 -2.26
N GLU A 51 10.01 7.22 -2.61
CA GLU A 51 10.50 7.22 -3.98
C GLU A 51 10.27 5.86 -4.62
N PHE A 52 10.66 4.78 -3.93
CA PHE A 52 10.41 3.42 -4.39
C PHE A 52 8.91 3.14 -4.56
N MET A 53 8.08 3.52 -3.58
CA MET A 53 6.63 3.32 -3.67
C MET A 53 6.01 4.00 -4.90
N GLU A 54 6.42 5.23 -5.19
CA GLU A 54 5.98 5.96 -6.37
C GLU A 54 6.42 5.27 -7.66
N GLN A 55 7.73 5.02 -7.80
CA GLN A 55 8.31 4.43 -9.02
C GLN A 55 7.75 3.04 -9.30
N TYR A 56 7.53 2.24 -8.25
CA TYR A 56 6.92 0.92 -8.38
C TYR A 56 5.52 1.01 -8.99
N MET A 57 4.68 1.92 -8.50
CA MET A 57 3.30 2.05 -8.99
C MET A 57 3.26 2.58 -10.43
N LYS A 58 4.10 3.57 -10.78
CA LYS A 58 4.23 4.04 -12.17
C LYS A 58 4.65 2.92 -13.12
N ARG A 59 5.66 2.12 -12.75
CA ARG A 59 6.10 0.96 -13.56
C ARG A 59 4.98 -0.07 -13.74
N LYS A 60 4.13 -0.27 -12.74
CA LYS A 60 2.98 -1.17 -12.84
C LYS A 60 1.90 -0.64 -13.78
N GLU A 61 1.61 0.66 -13.72
CA GLU A 61 0.67 1.32 -14.62
C GLU A 61 1.16 1.26 -16.07
N ASN A 62 2.41 1.64 -16.34
CA ASN A 62 3.01 1.57 -17.67
C ASN A 62 2.98 0.15 -18.23
N LYS A 63 3.30 -0.87 -17.41
CA LYS A 63 3.22 -2.27 -17.84
C LYS A 63 1.81 -2.71 -18.24
N ILE A 64 0.77 -2.10 -17.69
CA ILE A 64 -0.62 -2.37 -18.09
C ILE A 64 -0.92 -1.65 -19.41
N LEU A 65 -0.50 -0.39 -19.55
CA LEU A 65 -0.65 0.38 -20.78
C LEU A 65 0.07 -0.27 -21.97
N ASP A 66 1.28 -0.79 -21.77
CA ASP A 66 2.05 -1.48 -22.81
C ASP A 66 1.40 -2.80 -23.28
N ARG A 67 0.43 -3.32 -22.51
CA ARG A 67 -0.30 -4.56 -22.83
C ARG A 67 -1.64 -4.32 -23.50
N LEU A 68 -2.07 -3.07 -23.59
CA LEU A 68 -3.26 -2.63 -24.31
C LEU A 68 -2.89 -2.36 -25.76
#